data_AF-A0A482ZN03-F1
#
_entry.id   AF-A0A482ZN03-F1
#
_cell.length_a   1.000
_cell.length_b   1.000
_cell.length_c   1.000
_cell.angle_alpha   90.00
_cell.angle_beta   90.00
_cell.angle_gamma   90.00
#
_symmetry.space_group_name_H-M   'P 1'
#
loop_
_entity.id
_entity.type
_entity.pdbx_description
1 polymer ?
#
loop_
_entity_poly.entity_id
_entity_poly.type
_entity_poly.pdbx_seq_one_letter_code
_entity_poly.pdbx_strand_id
1 'polypeptide(L)'
;MRGELVTETITLDEALELFNMPRTVGETDDFGIIKANYGRFGPYIQYGKKYVSLKEFTPEEVELDHALELIKAKEKFDAERIIKTFDDSEIQILNGRYGPYIWNGKKKGKGQKNITIKKVFGDKSPTDLTLKECQKAITAKPKPKVKKKAVKKKATK
;
A
#
# COMPACT_ATOMS: atom_id res chain seq x y z
N MET A 1 0.56 -0.14 19.56
CA MET A 1 -0.40 0.10 20.64
C MET A 1 -1.59 0.83 20.05
N ARG A 2 -2.79 0.66 20.63
CA ARG A 2 -3.89 1.63 20.49
C ARG A 2 -3.24 3.01 20.63
N GLY A 3 -3.32 3.88 19.63
CA GLY A 3 -2.35 4.96 19.40
C GLY A 3 -2.13 5.94 20.56
N GLU A 4 -2.99 5.86 21.57
CA GLU A 4 -3.03 6.72 22.76
C GLU A 4 -2.54 6.01 24.04
N LEU A 5 -2.47 4.68 24.07
CA LEU A 5 -2.04 3.94 25.26
C LEU A 5 -0.51 3.96 25.38
N VAL A 6 -0.03 4.60 26.45
CA VAL A 6 1.39 4.64 26.83
C VAL A 6 1.61 3.69 28.00
N THR A 7 2.72 2.94 27.99
CA THR A 7 3.04 1.94 29.03
C THR A 7 3.05 2.51 30.45
N GLU A 8 3.34 3.79 30.60
CA GLU A 8 3.46 4.48 31.90
C GLU A 8 2.12 4.97 32.44
N THR A 9 1.09 5.12 31.59
CA THR A 9 -0.19 5.74 31.96
C THR A 9 -1.40 4.82 31.76
N ILE A 10 -1.20 3.62 31.23
CA ILE A 10 -2.28 2.67 30.98
C ILE A 10 -2.94 2.24 32.31
N THR A 11 -4.27 2.30 32.35
CA THR A 11 -5.06 1.82 33.48
C THR A 11 -5.20 0.30 33.45
N LEU A 12 -5.53 -0.31 34.60
CA LEU A 12 -5.76 -1.76 34.68
C LEU A 12 -6.88 -2.20 33.71
N ASP A 13 -7.96 -1.44 33.64
CA ASP A 13 -9.11 -1.77 32.80
C ASP A 13 -8.72 -1.75 31.31
N GLU A 14 -7.99 -0.71 30.87
CA GLU A 14 -7.46 -0.64 29.49
C GLU A 14 -6.48 -1.78 29.20
N ALA A 15 -5.65 -2.17 30.18
CA ALA A 15 -4.74 -3.29 30.02
C ALA A 15 -5.49 -4.63 29.89
N LEU A 16 -6.57 -4.82 30.64
CA LEU A 16 -7.43 -6.01 30.56
C LEU A 16 -8.13 -6.10 29.21
N GLU A 17 -8.59 -4.98 28.63
CA GLU A 17 -9.17 -4.97 27.29
C GLU A 17 -8.21 -5.49 26.22
N LEU A 18 -6.91 -5.22 26.34
CA LEU A 18 -5.90 -5.69 25.38
C LEU A 18 -5.78 -7.22 25.33
N PHE A 19 -6.09 -7.92 26.41
CA PHE A 19 -6.10 -9.39 26.43
C PHE A 19 -7.25 -10.00 25.60
N ASN A 20 -8.30 -9.22 25.34
CA ASN A 20 -9.42 -9.67 24.50
C ASN A 20 -9.11 -9.56 22.99
N MET A 21 -7.96 -9.01 22.60
CA MET A 21 -7.51 -8.94 21.22
C MET A 21 -6.67 -10.19 20.86
N PRO A 22 -6.77 -10.77 19.64
CA PRO A 22 -7.49 -10.30 18.46
C PRO A 22 -9.00 -10.55 18.50
N ARG A 23 -9.79 -9.51 18.21
CA ARG A 23 -11.24 -9.63 18.09
C ARG A 23 -11.62 -10.34 16.79
N THR A 24 -12.49 -11.33 16.87
CA THR A 24 -13.09 -11.95 15.68
C THR A 24 -14.25 -11.09 15.21
N VAL A 25 -14.16 -10.59 13.97
CA VAL A 25 -15.17 -9.72 13.36
C VAL A 25 -16.29 -10.56 12.74
N GLY A 26 -15.94 -11.72 12.18
CA GLY A 26 -16.88 -12.67 11.61
C GLY A 26 -16.17 -13.78 10.85
N GLU A 27 -16.95 -14.63 10.19
CA GLU A 27 -16.48 -15.72 9.34
C GLU A 27 -17.27 -15.71 8.03
N THR A 28 -16.59 -16.02 6.93
CA THR A 28 -17.19 -16.07 5.59
C THR A 28 -16.64 -17.25 4.81
N ASP A 29 -17.42 -17.80 3.88
CA ASP A 29 -16.97 -18.93 3.04
C ASP A 29 -15.78 -18.56 2.15
N ASP A 30 -15.76 -17.33 1.61
CA ASP A 30 -14.71 -16.85 0.70
C ASP A 30 -13.37 -16.59 1.40
N PHE A 31 -13.40 -16.05 2.61
CA PHE A 31 -12.20 -15.52 3.30
C PHE A 31 -11.89 -16.18 4.65
N GLY A 32 -12.74 -17.11 5.09
CA GLY A 32 -12.66 -17.78 6.39
C GLY A 32 -12.87 -16.81 7.56
N ILE A 33 -12.19 -17.09 8.68
CA ILE A 33 -12.25 -16.28 9.90
C ILE A 33 -11.54 -14.93 9.67
N ILE A 34 -12.28 -13.85 9.93
CA ILE A 34 -11.82 -12.47 9.83
C ILE A 34 -11.58 -11.93 11.24
N LYS A 35 -10.34 -11.49 11.50
CA LYS A 35 -9.92 -10.96 12.81
C LYS A 35 -9.44 -9.52 12.67
N ALA A 36 -9.75 -8.67 13.64
CA ALA A 36 -9.22 -7.32 13.72
C ALA A 36 -8.25 -7.20 14.90
N ASN A 37 -7.11 -6.53 14.67
CA ASN A 37 -6.10 -6.33 15.70
C ASN A 37 -5.20 -5.12 15.40
N TYR A 38 -4.35 -4.75 16.36
CA TYR A 38 -3.31 -3.73 16.22
C TYR A 38 -1.96 -4.36 15.91
N GLY A 39 -1.27 -3.82 14.90
CA GLY A 39 0.06 -4.25 14.50
C GLY A 39 1.09 -3.13 14.59
N ARG A 40 2.33 -3.42 14.18
CA ARG A 40 3.42 -2.43 14.10
C ARG A 40 3.09 -1.21 13.24
N PHE A 41 2.23 -1.40 12.22
CA PHE A 41 1.89 -0.37 11.24
C PHE A 41 0.49 0.25 11.48
N GLY A 42 -0.12 -0.01 12.64
CA GLY A 42 -1.47 0.43 12.97
C GLY A 42 -2.50 -0.72 12.93
N PRO A 43 -3.81 -0.38 13.02
CA PRO A 43 -4.88 -1.36 13.03
C PRO A 43 -5.03 -2.06 11.68
N TYR A 44 -5.40 -3.34 11.72
CA TYR A 44 -5.54 -4.17 10.53
C TYR A 44 -6.59 -5.26 10.71
N ILE A 45 -7.10 -5.74 9.57
CA ILE A 45 -7.90 -6.95 9.44
C ILE A 45 -7.01 -8.07 8.92
N GLN A 46 -7.05 -9.23 9.55
CA GLN A 46 -6.47 -10.47 9.08
C GLN A 46 -7.57 -11.38 8.55
N TYR A 47 -7.34 -11.94 7.36
CA TYR A 47 -8.20 -12.95 6.73
C TYR A 47 -7.29 -14.02 6.12
N GLY A 48 -7.41 -15.26 6.59
CA GLY A 48 -6.45 -16.34 6.29
C GLY A 48 -4.99 -15.93 6.56
N LYS A 49 -4.17 -15.88 5.50
CA LYS A 49 -2.75 -15.45 5.54
C LYS A 49 -2.52 -14.01 5.05
N LYS A 50 -3.59 -13.28 4.73
CA LYS A 50 -3.54 -11.92 4.17
C LYS A 50 -4.01 -10.90 5.21
N TYR A 51 -3.59 -9.65 4.99
CA TYR A 51 -3.83 -8.54 5.92
C TYR A 51 -4.28 -7.27 5.18
N VAL A 52 -5.33 -6.59 5.63
CA VAL A 52 -5.75 -5.28 5.11
C VAL A 52 -5.62 -4.24 6.22
N SER A 53 -5.03 -3.09 5.93
CA SER A 53 -4.93 -1.99 6.90
C SER A 53 -6.28 -1.32 7.11
N LEU A 54 -6.66 -1.13 8.37
CA LEU A 54 -7.77 -0.28 8.77
C LEU A 54 -7.26 1.17 8.86
N LYS A 55 -7.95 2.12 8.23
CA LYS A 55 -7.56 3.54 8.25
C LYS A 55 -8.56 4.40 9.01
N GLU A 56 -9.84 4.15 8.81
CA GLU A 56 -10.93 4.98 9.31
C GLU A 56 -11.54 4.42 10.58
N PHE A 57 -11.50 3.09 10.75
CA PHE A 57 -12.10 2.39 11.88
C PHE A 57 -11.05 1.79 12.82
N THR A 58 -11.41 1.67 14.09
CA THR A 58 -10.66 0.88 15.05
C THR A 58 -11.02 -0.61 14.93
N PRO A 59 -10.16 -1.54 15.39
CA PRO A 59 -10.47 -2.97 15.47
C PRO A 59 -11.70 -3.33 16.32
N GLU A 60 -12.11 -2.42 17.21
CA GLU A 60 -13.27 -2.58 18.09
C GLU A 60 -14.57 -2.24 17.36
N GLU A 61 -14.56 -1.15 16.59
CA GLU A 61 -15.72 -0.61 15.88
C GLU A 61 -15.94 -1.27 14.52
N VAL A 62 -14.92 -1.93 13.95
CA VAL A 62 -15.06 -2.50 12.61
C VAL A 62 -16.11 -3.62 12.59
N GLU A 63 -17.06 -3.47 11.69
CA GLU A 63 -18.09 -4.45 11.38
C GLU A 63 -17.68 -5.34 10.20
N LEU A 64 -18.36 -6.48 10.06
CA LEU A 64 -18.06 -7.47 9.02
C LEU A 64 -18.20 -6.90 7.60
N ASP A 65 -19.23 -6.09 7.35
CA ASP A 65 -19.50 -5.53 6.02
C ASP A 65 -18.36 -4.62 5.55
N HIS A 66 -17.92 -3.70 6.41
CA HIS A 66 -16.76 -2.84 6.13
C HIS A 66 -15.47 -3.64 5.97
N ALA A 67 -15.28 -4.69 6.78
CA ALA A 67 -14.14 -5.57 6.63
C ALA A 67 -14.13 -6.25 5.26
N LEU A 68 -15.28 -6.73 4.79
CA LEU A 68 -15.44 -7.37 3.49
C LEU A 68 -15.22 -6.39 2.33
N GLU A 69 -15.70 -5.15 2.43
CA GLU A 69 -15.43 -4.11 1.44
C GLU A 69 -13.92 -3.87 1.27
N LEU A 70 -13.20 -3.73 2.39
CA LEU A 70 -11.76 -3.53 2.40
C LEU A 70 -11.00 -4.74 1.84
N ILE A 71 -11.44 -5.95 2.17
CA ILE A 71 -10.88 -7.20 1.63
C ILE A 71 -11.10 -7.28 0.13
N LYS A 72 -12.33 -7.07 -0.37
CA LYS A 72 -12.66 -7.10 -1.80
C LYS A 72 -11.88 -6.05 -2.59
N ALA A 73 -11.79 -4.83 -2.06
CA ALA A 73 -11.00 -3.77 -2.67
C ALA A 73 -9.51 -4.16 -2.77
N LYS A 74 -8.98 -4.81 -1.74
CA LYS A 74 -7.61 -5.31 -1.76
C LYS A 74 -7.42 -6.46 -2.76
N GLU A 75 -8.30 -7.45 -2.78
CA GLU A 75 -8.21 -8.57 -3.73
C GLU A 75 -8.29 -8.06 -5.18
N LYS A 76 -9.17 -7.09 -5.46
CA LYS A 76 -9.23 -6.43 -6.76
C LYS A 76 -7.92 -5.73 -7.11
N PHE A 77 -7.35 -4.97 -6.17
CA PHE A 77 -6.07 -4.31 -6.38
C PHE A 77 -4.92 -5.31 -6.60
N ASP A 78 -4.90 -6.43 -5.87
CA ASP A 78 -3.89 -7.48 -6.02
C ASP A 78 -4.05 -8.24 -7.34
N ALA A 79 -5.28 -8.43 -7.83
CA ALA A 79 -5.58 -9.02 -9.14
C ALA A 79 -5.15 -8.09 -10.30
N GLU A 80 -5.42 -6.80 -10.19
CA GLU A 80 -5.04 -5.76 -11.16
C GLU A 80 -3.57 -5.30 -11.00
N ARG A 81 -2.81 -5.95 -10.12
CA ARG A 81 -1.44 -5.55 -9.80
C ARG A 81 -0.50 -5.72 -10.98
N ILE A 82 -0.73 -6.70 -11.85
CA ILE A 82 0.11 -6.94 -13.03
C ILE A 82 -0.62 -6.36 -14.24
N ILE A 83 -0.07 -5.29 -14.81
CA ILE A 83 -0.64 -4.65 -16.00
C ILE A 83 -0.05 -5.26 -17.28
N LYS A 84 1.27 -5.49 -17.29
CA LYS A 84 1.97 -6.06 -18.45
C LYS A 84 3.24 -6.77 -18.03
N THR A 85 3.44 -7.97 -18.56
CA THR A 85 4.70 -8.72 -18.49
C THR A 85 5.35 -8.74 -19.87
N PHE A 86 6.67 -8.87 -19.90
CA PHE A 86 7.42 -9.00 -21.14
C PHE A 86 8.14 -10.34 -21.11
N ASP A 87 7.85 -11.26 -22.03
CA ASP A 87 8.40 -12.63 -21.99
C ASP A 87 9.93 -12.64 -22.12
N ASP A 88 10.49 -11.67 -22.86
CA ASP A 88 11.93 -11.53 -23.07
C ASP A 88 12.68 -10.80 -21.93
N SER A 89 12.02 -10.50 -20.79
CA SER A 89 12.66 -9.75 -19.71
C SER A 89 12.01 -9.92 -18.33
N GLU A 90 12.80 -9.79 -17.26
CA GLU A 90 12.29 -9.68 -15.88
C GLU A 90 11.54 -8.35 -15.59
N ILE A 91 11.47 -7.46 -16.59
CA ILE A 91 10.77 -6.18 -16.47
C ILE A 91 9.27 -6.41 -16.53
N GLN A 92 8.54 -5.75 -15.63
CA GLN A 92 7.09 -5.79 -15.58
C GLN A 92 6.52 -4.41 -15.34
N ILE A 93 5.31 -4.17 -15.84
CA ILE A 93 4.51 -3.01 -15.53
C ILE A 93 3.46 -3.43 -14.50
N LEU A 94 3.53 -2.82 -13.34
CA LEU A 94 2.69 -3.15 -12.20
C LEU A 94 1.84 -1.96 -11.79
N ASN A 95 0.63 -2.22 -11.31
CA ASN A 95 -0.19 -1.22 -10.65
C ASN A 95 0.20 -1.13 -9.17
N GLY A 96 0.48 0.07 -8.70
CA GLY A 96 0.89 0.35 -7.32
C GLY A 96 -0.06 1.31 -6.63
N ARG A 97 0.09 1.50 -5.31
CA ARG A 97 -0.70 2.45 -4.51
C ARG A 97 -0.68 3.89 -5.08
N TYR A 98 0.41 4.26 -5.75
CA TYR A 98 0.63 5.59 -6.34
C TYR A 98 0.43 5.61 -7.86
N GLY A 99 -0.18 4.56 -8.41
CA GLY A 99 -0.40 4.35 -9.84
C GLY A 99 0.64 3.45 -10.51
N PRO A 100 0.50 3.25 -11.83
CA PRO A 100 1.32 2.34 -12.62
C PRO A 100 2.82 2.66 -12.60
N TYR A 101 3.64 1.63 -12.45
CA TYR A 101 5.09 1.74 -12.43
C TYR A 101 5.78 0.55 -13.11
N ILE A 102 6.98 0.79 -13.60
CA ILE A 102 7.87 -0.22 -14.17
C ILE A 102 8.73 -0.79 -13.04
N TRP A 103 8.71 -2.11 -12.87
CA TRP A 103 9.57 -2.87 -11.98
C TRP A 103 10.56 -3.70 -12.80
N ASN A 104 11.81 -3.76 -12.36
CA ASN A 104 12.88 -4.47 -13.07
C ASN A 104 13.11 -5.93 -12.60
N GLY A 105 12.16 -6.54 -11.88
CA GLY A 105 12.26 -7.92 -11.39
C GLY A 105 13.25 -8.16 -10.25
N LYS A 106 14.14 -7.19 -9.95
CA LYS A 106 15.20 -7.37 -8.95
C LYS A 106 14.70 -7.21 -7.52
N LYS A 107 15.30 -7.99 -6.62
CA LYS A 107 15.04 -7.97 -5.17
C LYS A 107 15.54 -6.67 -4.52
N LYS A 108 14.88 -6.27 -3.43
CA LYS A 108 15.26 -5.10 -2.62
C LYS A 108 16.72 -5.22 -2.16
N GLY A 109 17.48 -4.15 -2.32
CA GLY A 109 18.93 -4.11 -2.01
C GLY A 109 19.85 -4.69 -3.10
N LYS A 110 19.31 -5.37 -4.12
CA LYS A 110 20.09 -5.94 -5.24
C LYS A 110 19.80 -5.23 -6.58
N GLY A 111 19.82 -3.89 -6.56
CA GLY A 111 19.59 -3.08 -7.77
C GLY A 111 18.12 -3.01 -8.22
N GLN A 112 17.17 -3.18 -7.30
CA GLN A 112 15.75 -2.92 -7.55
C GLN A 112 15.54 -1.49 -8.06
N LYS A 113 14.78 -1.35 -9.14
CA LYS A 113 14.37 -0.08 -9.71
C LYS A 113 12.86 -0.10 -9.96
N ASN A 114 12.18 0.89 -9.39
CA ASN A 114 10.75 1.12 -9.56
C ASN A 114 10.56 2.52 -10.16
N ILE A 115 9.99 2.61 -11.35
CA ILE A 115 9.82 3.88 -12.06
C ILE A 115 8.35 4.12 -12.34
N THR A 116 7.79 5.16 -11.72
CA THR A 116 6.40 5.57 -11.97
C THR A 116 6.24 6.03 -13.42
N ILE A 117 5.28 5.46 -14.15
CA ILE A 117 5.04 5.76 -15.57
C ILE A 117 4.72 7.24 -15.76
N LYS A 118 3.82 7.78 -14.92
CA LYS A 118 3.44 9.20 -14.94
C LYS A 118 4.61 10.18 -14.79
N LYS A 119 5.73 9.76 -14.17
CA LYS A 119 6.92 10.62 -14.02
C LYS A 119 7.77 10.70 -15.29
N VAL A 120 7.74 9.68 -16.13
CA VAL A 120 8.62 9.55 -17.31
C VAL A 120 7.85 9.73 -18.62
N PHE A 121 6.65 9.18 -18.70
CA PHE A 121 5.85 9.14 -19.92
C PHE A 121 4.59 10.02 -19.86
N GLY A 122 4.38 10.78 -18.77
CA GLY A 122 3.23 11.68 -18.63
C GLY A 122 1.91 10.92 -18.63
N ASP A 123 1.06 11.19 -19.62
CA ASP A 123 -0.28 10.61 -19.78
C ASP A 123 -0.32 9.38 -20.69
N LYS A 124 0.84 8.84 -21.11
CA LYS A 124 0.91 7.62 -21.93
C LYS A 124 0.38 6.41 -21.16
N SER A 125 -0.45 5.60 -21.82
CA SER A 125 -1.04 4.40 -21.21
C SER A 125 0.03 3.36 -20.84
N PRO A 126 -0.07 2.73 -19.65
CA PRO A 126 0.83 1.65 -19.23
C PRO A 126 0.84 0.43 -20.16
N THR A 127 -0.27 0.13 -20.84
CA THR A 127 -0.41 -1.02 -21.75
C THR A 127 0.39 -0.82 -23.04
N ASP A 128 0.53 0.41 -23.50
CA ASP A 128 1.13 0.76 -24.79
C ASP A 128 2.65 0.88 -24.73
N LEU A 129 3.22 0.77 -23.52
CA LEU A 129 4.66 0.82 -23.34
C LEU A 129 5.32 -0.46 -23.88
N THR A 130 6.40 -0.23 -24.63
CA THR A 130 7.23 -1.29 -25.19
C THR A 130 8.39 -1.64 -24.26
N LEU A 131 8.91 -2.87 -24.40
CA LEU A 131 10.06 -3.36 -23.64
C LEU A 131 11.26 -2.42 -23.75
N LYS A 132 11.55 -1.92 -24.96
CA LYS A 132 12.65 -0.98 -25.25
C LYS A 132 12.50 0.34 -24.48
N GLU A 133 11.28 0.88 -24.37
CA GLU A 133 11.01 2.10 -23.61
C GLU A 133 11.17 1.87 -22.10
N CYS A 134 10.69 0.74 -21.59
CA CYS A 134 10.85 0.39 -20.18
C CYS A 134 12.32 0.21 -19.79
N GLN A 135 13.12 -0.46 -20.64
CA GLN A 135 14.56 -0.59 -20.44
C GLN A 135 15.27 0.76 -20.41
N LYS A 136 14.95 1.66 -21.36
CA LYS A 136 15.50 3.02 -21.38
C LYS A 136 15.15 3.80 -20.12
N ALA A 137 13.92 3.68 -19.62
CA ALA A 137 13.52 4.33 -18.38
C ALA A 137 14.35 3.79 -17.19
N ILE A 138 14.57 2.48 -17.10
CA ILE A 138 15.34 1.83 -16.01
C ILE A 138 16.82 2.21 -16.05
N THR A 139 17.42 2.34 -17.23
CA THR A 139 18.84 2.71 -17.37
C THR A 139 19.07 4.21 -17.21
N ALA A 140 18.14 5.05 -17.67
CA ALA A 140 18.19 6.48 -17.46
C ALA A 140 18.07 6.81 -15.96
N LYS A 141 19.07 7.47 -15.39
CA LYS A 141 18.96 8.06 -14.04
C LYS A 141 17.73 8.97 -14.04
N PRO A 142 16.72 8.78 -13.16
CA PRO A 142 15.58 9.66 -13.11
C PRO A 142 16.09 11.07 -12.78
N LYS A 143 15.95 12.01 -13.73
CA LYS A 143 16.25 13.42 -13.46
C LYS A 143 15.31 13.86 -12.33
N PRO A 144 15.81 14.30 -11.17
CA PRO A 144 14.93 14.82 -10.13
C PRO A 144 14.16 16.00 -10.74
N LYS A 145 12.83 16.02 -10.58
CA LYS A 145 12.04 17.22 -10.87
C LYS A 145 12.63 18.34 -10.02
N VAL A 146 13.22 19.34 -10.67
CA VAL A 146 13.69 20.57 -10.02
C VAL A 146 12.52 21.08 -9.18
N LYS A 147 12.66 21.07 -7.85
CA LYS A 147 11.70 21.75 -6.96
C LYS A 147 11.72 23.22 -7.40
N LYS A 148 10.66 23.70 -8.06
CA LYS A 148 10.45 25.14 -8.21
C LYS A 148 10.43 25.70 -6.79
N LYS A 149 11.49 26.43 -6.40
CA LYS A 149 11.54 27.17 -5.14
C LYS A 149 10.28 28.05 -5.11
N ALA A 150 9.45 27.86 -4.09
CA ALA A 150 8.36 28.77 -3.81
C ALA A 150 8.98 30.17 -3.63
N VAL A 151 8.63 31.10 -4.51
CA VAL A 151 9.01 32.51 -4.36
C VAL A 151 8.26 33.01 -3.14
N LYS A 152 8.97 33.25 -2.03
CA LYS A 152 8.42 33.99 -0.88
C LYS A 152 8.04 35.38 -1.39
N LYS A 153 6.75 35.67 -1.55
CA LYS A 153 6.26 37.04 -1.69
C LYS A 153 6.66 37.78 -0.40
N LYS A 154 7.55 38.76 -0.52
CA LYS A 154 7.80 39.74 0.56
C LYS A 154 6.49 40.51 0.78
N ALA A 155 5.99 40.50 2.01
CA ALA A 155 4.98 41.44 2.44
C ALA A 155 5.61 42.84 2.49
N THR A 156 5.04 43.77 1.74
CA THR A 156 5.39 45.19 1.85
C THR A 156 4.67 45.77 3.06
N LYS A 157 5.41 46.56 3.82
CA LYS A 157 5.00 47.28 5.03
C LYS A 157 4.00 48.38 4.71
#